data_AF-A0A2M7ZDE0-F1
#
_entry.id   AF-A0A2M7ZDE0-F1
#
_cell.length_a   1.000
_cell.length_b   1.000
_cell.length_c   1.000
_cell.angle_alpha   90.00
_cell.angle_beta   90.00
_cell.angle_gamma   90.00
#
_symmetry.space_group_name_H-M   'P 1'
#
loop_
_entity.id
_entity.type
_entity.pdbx_description
1 polymer ?
#
loop_
_entity_poly.entity_id
_entity_poly.type
_entity_poly.pdbx_seq_one_letter_code
_entity_poly.pdbx_strand_id
1 'polypeptide(L)'
;MKGDMYKFETKAIQFVPSVAKTNLNDIYVVPNPYVAFSPAEGPGRTGEKRGERQLQFRNLPPNCTIRIYTITGELVQKIEKNDNGSLAYWDLLSFEGQRVAYGVYIYHIDVPNVGEKIGRLALIK
;
A
#
# COMPACT_ATOMS: atom_id res chain seq x y z
N MET A 1 -29.94 -23.68 -35.63
CA MET A 1 -28.68 -23.34 -34.95
C MET A 1 -29.04 -22.83 -33.56
N LYS A 2 -28.76 -23.62 -32.51
CA LYS A 2 -28.90 -23.17 -31.11
C LYS A 2 -27.65 -22.34 -30.81
N GLY A 3 -27.83 -21.04 -30.56
CA GLY A 3 -26.72 -20.15 -30.20
C GLY A 3 -26.26 -20.40 -28.76
N ASP A 4 -24.97 -20.26 -28.52
CA ASP A 4 -24.40 -20.35 -27.17
C ASP A 4 -24.84 -19.15 -26.34
N MET A 5 -25.34 -19.42 -25.12
CA MET A 5 -25.67 -18.38 -24.15
C MET A 5 -24.63 -18.35 -23.05
N TYR A 6 -24.05 -17.17 -22.83
CA TYR A 6 -23.14 -16.90 -21.70
C TYR A 6 -23.86 -16.02 -20.68
N LYS A 7 -23.76 -16.37 -19.39
CA LYS A 7 -24.27 -15.56 -18.28
C LYS A 7 -23.08 -15.11 -17.43
N PHE A 8 -22.99 -13.81 -17.19
CA PHE A 8 -22.03 -13.23 -16.26
C PHE A 8 -22.79 -12.74 -15.02
N GLU A 9 -22.30 -13.11 -13.84
CA GLU A 9 -22.80 -12.63 -12.56
C GLU A 9 -21.67 -11.89 -11.83
N THR A 10 -21.96 -10.70 -11.35
CA THR A 10 -21.04 -9.95 -10.48
C THR A 10 -21.53 -10.05 -9.04
N LYS A 11 -20.61 -10.34 -8.11
CA LYS A 11 -20.90 -10.23 -6.68
C LYS A 11 -20.36 -8.89 -6.19
N ALA A 12 -21.18 -8.17 -5.43
CA ALA A 12 -20.72 -6.98 -4.73
C ALA A 12 -19.64 -7.36 -3.71
N ILE A 13 -18.65 -6.50 -3.52
CA ILE A 13 -17.64 -6.66 -2.49
C ILE A 13 -18.35 -6.57 -1.12
N GLN A 14 -18.27 -7.64 -0.32
CA GLN A 14 -18.77 -7.66 1.05
C GLN A 14 -17.60 -7.78 2.02
N PHE A 15 -17.54 -6.88 3.00
CA PHE A 15 -16.56 -6.94 4.07
C PHE A 15 -17.07 -7.86 5.19
N VAL A 16 -16.42 -9.01 5.33
CA VAL A 16 -16.72 -9.98 6.40
C VAL A 16 -15.58 -9.96 7.42
N PRO A 17 -15.79 -9.50 8.66
CA PRO A 17 -14.72 -9.29 9.64
C PRO A 17 -13.88 -10.54 9.97
N SER A 18 -14.49 -11.73 10.00
CA SER A 18 -13.79 -13.00 10.28
C SER A 18 -12.82 -13.40 9.17
N VAL A 19 -13.19 -13.17 7.91
CA VAL A 19 -12.31 -13.38 6.74
C VAL A 19 -11.26 -12.27 6.67
N ALA A 20 -11.64 -11.04 7.00
CA ALA A 20 -10.73 -9.90 7.00
C ALA A 20 -9.54 -10.08 7.94
N LYS A 21 -9.72 -10.69 9.12
CA LYS A 21 -8.62 -11.02 10.06
C LYS A 21 -7.56 -11.93 9.44
N THR A 22 -7.98 -12.98 8.72
CA THR A 22 -7.03 -13.89 8.03
C THR A 22 -6.27 -13.16 6.93
N ASN A 23 -6.96 -12.28 6.21
CA ASN A 23 -6.39 -11.54 5.08
C ASN A 23 -5.45 -10.39 5.50
N LEU A 24 -5.40 -9.99 6.78
CA LEU A 24 -4.45 -8.97 7.25
C LEU A 24 -2.99 -9.37 7.03
N ASN A 25 -2.70 -10.68 7.02
CA ASN A 25 -1.36 -11.18 6.73
C ASN A 25 -0.96 -11.05 5.27
N ASP A 26 -1.93 -10.93 4.37
CA ASP A 26 -1.71 -10.77 2.93
C ASP A 26 -1.47 -9.32 2.55
N ILE A 27 -1.43 -8.39 3.51
CA ILE A 27 -1.05 -7.00 3.28
C ILE A 27 0.46 -6.93 3.15
N TYR A 28 0.93 -6.33 2.05
CA TYR A 28 2.34 -6.14 1.77
C TYR A 28 2.59 -4.78 1.11
N VAL A 29 3.85 -4.37 1.11
CA VAL A 29 4.32 -3.10 0.52
C VAL A 29 5.28 -3.39 -0.62
N VAL A 30 5.13 -2.67 -1.73
CA VAL A 30 6.00 -2.79 -2.91
C VAL A 30 6.45 -1.43 -3.45
N PRO A 31 7.66 -1.34 -4.00
CA PRO A 31 8.75 -2.34 -3.88
C PRO A 31 9.29 -2.43 -2.43
N ASN A 32 9.72 -3.61 -2.01
CA ASN A 32 10.40 -3.81 -0.73
C ASN A 32 11.53 -4.84 -0.90
N PRO A 33 12.81 -4.44 -0.85
CA PRO A 33 13.28 -3.06 -0.62
C PRO A 33 12.91 -2.12 -1.77
N TYR A 34 12.67 -0.85 -1.45
CA TYR A 34 12.69 0.22 -2.45
C TYR A 34 14.15 0.58 -2.70
N VAL A 35 14.66 0.18 -3.85
CA VAL A 35 15.95 0.64 -4.35
C VAL A 35 15.68 1.91 -5.15
N ALA A 36 16.49 2.95 -5.01
CA ALA A 36 16.37 4.23 -5.74
C ALA A 36 16.27 4.08 -7.27
N PHE A 37 16.47 2.85 -7.77
CA PHE A 37 16.07 2.30 -9.05
C PHE A 37 15.06 1.16 -8.82
N SER A 38 13.75 1.41 -8.99
CA SER A 38 12.75 0.34 -9.06
C SER A 38 12.15 0.25 -10.46
N PRO A 39 12.17 -0.93 -11.12
CA PRO A 39 11.48 -1.15 -12.40
C PRO A 39 9.96 -0.95 -12.33
N ALA A 40 9.38 -0.87 -11.13
CA ALA A 40 7.96 -0.59 -10.92
C ALA A 40 7.59 0.89 -11.13
N GLU A 41 8.58 1.78 -11.24
CA GLU A 41 8.36 3.17 -11.67
C GLU A 41 8.19 3.19 -13.19
N GLY A 42 6.98 3.47 -13.66
CA GLY A 42 6.74 3.62 -15.09
C GLY A 42 7.62 4.72 -15.70
N PRO A 43 7.95 4.65 -17.01
CA PRO A 43 8.56 5.79 -17.67
C PRO A 43 7.65 6.99 -17.48
N GLY A 44 8.16 8.09 -16.95
CA GLY A 44 7.37 9.30 -16.83
C GLY A 44 6.95 9.81 -18.20
N ARG A 45 6.16 10.89 -18.22
CA ARG A 45 5.49 11.41 -19.43
C ARG A 45 6.46 11.79 -20.58
N THR A 46 7.76 11.79 -20.34
CA THR A 46 8.83 11.91 -21.34
C THR A 46 9.91 10.87 -21.03
N GLY A 47 10.60 10.31 -22.04
CA GLY A 47 11.63 9.26 -21.88
C GLY A 47 12.80 9.62 -20.95
N GLU A 48 12.91 10.89 -20.55
CA GLU A 48 13.91 11.42 -19.62
C GLU A 48 13.35 11.73 -18.21
N LYS A 49 12.03 11.86 -18.05
CA LYS A 49 11.38 12.06 -16.76
C LYS A 49 10.97 10.71 -16.21
N ARG A 50 11.47 10.39 -15.03
CA ARG A 50 11.19 9.15 -14.31
C ARG A 50 9.84 9.28 -13.61
N GLY A 51 9.12 8.17 -13.41
CA GLY A 51 7.87 8.15 -12.66
C GLY A 51 8.04 8.72 -11.24
N GLU A 52 6.93 9.09 -10.61
CA GLU A 52 6.95 9.58 -9.23
C GLU A 52 7.44 8.46 -8.29
N ARG A 53 8.40 8.78 -7.41
CA ARG A 53 8.90 7.84 -6.42
C ARG A 53 7.79 7.50 -5.44
N GLN A 54 7.34 6.25 -5.45
CA GLN A 54 6.25 5.84 -4.59
C GLN A 54 6.38 4.38 -4.13
N LEU A 55 5.97 4.16 -2.89
CA LEU A 55 5.65 2.87 -2.33
C LEU A 55 4.16 2.63 -2.38
N GLN A 56 3.76 1.39 -2.62
CA GLN A 56 2.37 0.97 -2.67
C GLN A 56 2.10 -0.05 -1.59
N PHE A 57 1.16 0.25 -0.71
CA PHE A 57 0.54 -0.73 0.17
C PHE A 57 -0.60 -1.42 -0.58
N ARG A 58 -0.61 -2.75 -0.57
CA ARG A 58 -1.53 -3.57 -1.34
C ARG A 58 -2.34 -4.51 -0.45
N ASN A 59 -3.46 -5.00 -1.00
CA ASN A 59 -4.43 -5.85 -0.30
C ASN A 59 -5.04 -5.17 0.94
N LEU A 60 -5.15 -3.84 0.92
CA LEU A 60 -5.72 -3.10 2.03
C LEU A 60 -7.24 -3.26 2.08
N PRO A 61 -7.82 -3.33 3.30
CA PRO A 61 -9.24 -3.12 3.51
C PRO A 61 -9.69 -1.70 3.09
N PRO A 62 -11.01 -1.48 2.89
CA PRO A 62 -11.52 -0.17 2.51
C PRO A 62 -11.23 0.94 3.52
N ASN A 63 -11.24 0.59 4.81
CA ASN A 63 -11.04 1.51 5.92
C ASN A 63 -9.84 1.07 6.75
N CYS A 64 -8.76 1.84 6.72
CA CYS A 64 -7.60 1.60 7.56
C CYS A 64 -6.72 2.86 7.70
N THR A 65 -5.92 2.89 8.76
CA THR A 65 -4.90 3.92 8.97
C THR A 65 -3.52 3.29 8.84
N ILE A 66 -2.66 3.88 8.01
CA ILE A 66 -1.26 3.46 7.83
C ILE A 66 -0.38 4.50 8.52
N ARG A 67 0.47 4.04 9.45
CA ARG A 67 1.46 4.86 10.15
C ARG A 67 2.85 4.34 9.81
N ILE A 68 3.74 5.24 9.40
CA ILE A 68 5.11 4.91 9.03
C ILE A 68 6.03 5.53 10.06
N TYR A 69 6.96 4.73 10.57
CA TYR A 69 7.88 5.10 11.63
C TYR A 69 9.33 4.83 11.23
N THR A 70 10.25 5.59 11.82
CA THR A 70 11.66 5.22 11.87
C THR A 70 11.85 3.98 12.75
N ILE A 71 13.02 3.32 12.68
CA ILE A 71 13.35 2.19 13.55
C ILE A 71 13.39 2.57 15.05
N THR A 72 13.59 3.86 15.35
CA THR A 72 13.58 4.42 16.72
C THR A 72 12.17 4.76 17.19
N GLY A 73 11.14 4.57 16.36
CA GLY A 73 9.73 4.78 16.72
C GLY A 73 9.19 6.19 16.47
N GLU A 74 9.93 7.05 15.75
CA GLU A 74 9.46 8.39 15.42
C GLU A 74 8.46 8.32 14.26
N LEU A 75 7.32 9.01 14.38
CA LEU A 75 6.29 9.05 13.35
C LEU A 75 6.77 9.89 12.16
N VAL A 76 6.82 9.28 10.99
CA VAL A 76 7.27 9.90 9.74
C VAL A 76 6.10 10.37 8.90
N GLN A 77 5.07 9.54 8.76
CA GLN A 77 3.92 9.82 7.91
C GLN A 77 2.69 9.05 8.41
N LYS A 78 1.50 9.64 8.21
CA LYS A 78 0.21 9.01 8.48
C LYS A 78 -0.68 9.13 7.25
N ILE A 79 -1.24 8.01 6.80
CA ILE A 79 -2.12 7.93 5.64
C ILE A 79 -3.46 7.35 6.10
N GLU A 80 -4.53 8.11 5.92
CA GLU A 80 -5.90 7.66 6.19
C GLU A 80 -6.51 7.13 4.89
N LYS A 81 -7.02 5.89 4.92
CA LYS A 81 -7.71 5.26 3.80
C LYS A 81 -9.17 5.02 4.15
N ASN A 82 -10.06 5.53 3.29
CA ASN A 82 -11.52 5.42 3.42
C ASN A 82 -12.16 5.35 2.01
N ASP A 83 -11.76 4.35 1.24
CA ASP A 83 -12.24 4.11 -0.12
C ASP A 83 -12.25 2.60 -0.43
N ASN A 84 -13.09 2.16 -1.36
CA ASN A 84 -13.27 0.74 -1.67
C ASN A 84 -12.09 0.08 -2.42
N GLY A 85 -11.05 0.82 -2.81
CA GLY A 85 -9.86 0.28 -3.44
C GLY A 85 -8.98 -0.51 -2.46
N SER A 86 -8.07 -1.33 -2.97
CA SER A 86 -7.15 -2.15 -2.15
C SER A 86 -5.73 -1.58 -2.05
N LEU A 87 -5.56 -0.31 -2.46
CA LEU A 87 -4.26 0.34 -2.58
C LEU A 87 -4.20 1.63 -1.73
N ALA A 88 -2.99 1.93 -1.26
CA ALA A 88 -2.60 3.25 -0.76
C ALA A 88 -1.14 3.52 -1.15
N TYR A 89 -0.78 4.79 -1.26
CA TYR A 89 0.51 5.22 -1.80
C TYR A 89 1.27 6.07 -0.78
N TRP A 90 2.58 5.92 -0.75
CA TRP A 90 3.47 6.80 -0.02
C TRP A 90 4.57 7.31 -0.95
N ASP A 91 4.66 8.63 -1.08
CA ASP A 91 5.58 9.38 -1.96
C ASP A 91 7.00 9.56 -1.39
N LEU A 92 7.31 8.84 -0.30
CA LEU A 92 8.58 8.94 0.42
C LEU A 92 8.83 10.32 1.04
N LEU A 93 7.76 11.07 1.31
CA LEU A 93 7.81 12.31 2.09
C LEU A 93 7.33 12.08 3.52
N SER A 94 7.97 12.75 4.45
CA SER A 94 7.44 12.95 5.80
C SER A 94 6.18 13.81 5.76
N PHE A 95 5.46 13.88 6.88
CA PHE A 95 4.30 14.76 7.03
C PHE A 95 4.62 16.26 6.81
N GLU A 96 5.88 16.65 7.01
CA GLU A 96 6.42 17.99 6.73
C GLU A 96 6.82 18.19 5.25
N GLY A 97 6.55 17.22 4.38
CA GLY A 97 6.90 17.28 2.95
C GLY A 97 8.40 17.09 2.65
N GLN A 98 9.22 16.73 3.64
CA GLN A 98 10.64 16.47 3.44
C GLN A 98 10.87 15.02 3.01
N ARG A 99 11.76 14.83 2.02
CA ARG A 99 12.20 13.50 1.59
C ARG A 99 12.85 12.75 2.74
N VAL A 100 12.42 11.52 2.95
CA VAL A 100 12.98 10.67 4.00
C VAL A 100 14.35 10.11 3.61
N ALA A 101 15.15 9.76 4.61
CA ALA A 101 16.47 9.17 4.42
C ALA A 101 16.39 7.73 3.91
N TYR A 102 17.50 7.23 3.36
CA TYR A 102 17.66 5.79 3.15
C TYR A 102 17.79 5.08 4.50
N GLY A 103 17.19 3.91 4.65
CA GLY A 103 17.15 3.20 5.91
C GLY A 103 15.96 2.24 6.02
N VAL A 104 15.82 1.63 7.20
CA VAL A 104 14.70 0.74 7.52
C VAL A 104 13.61 1.54 8.24
N TYR A 105 12.38 1.34 7.78
CA TYR A 105 11.17 1.92 8.34
C TYR A 105 10.23 0.80 8.80
N ILE A 106 9.43 1.11 9.81
CA ILE A 106 8.34 0.25 10.30
C ILE A 106 7.03 0.84 9.79
N TYR A 107 6.14 0.01 9.27
CA TYR A 107 4.77 0.41 9.00
C TYR A 107 3.82 -0.33 9.93
N HIS A 108 2.81 0.39 10.42
CA HIS A 108 1.70 -0.12 11.21
C HIS A 108 0.41 0.20 10.48
N ILE A 109 -0.40 -0.82 10.23
CA ILE A 109 -1.69 -0.71 9.56
C ILE A 109 -2.74 -1.12 10.56
N ASP A 110 -3.62 -0.19 10.90
CA ASP A 110 -4.71 -0.38 11.83
C ASP A 110 -6.03 -0.44 11.07
N VAL A 111 -6.79 -1.53 11.28
CA VAL A 111 -8.06 -1.81 10.60
C VAL A 111 -9.14 -1.87 11.68
N PRO A 112 -10.02 -0.85 11.76
CA PRO A 112 -11.03 -0.76 12.81
C PRO A 112 -11.88 -2.03 12.92
N ASN A 113 -12.08 -2.52 14.15
CA ASN A 113 -12.86 -3.73 14.47
C ASN A 113 -12.36 -5.04 13.86
N VAL A 114 -11.18 -5.06 13.25
CA VAL A 114 -10.57 -6.27 12.66
C VAL A 114 -9.24 -6.58 13.33
N GLY A 115 -8.32 -5.62 13.40
CA GLY A 115 -7.00 -5.80 14.00
C GLY A 115 -5.92 -4.99 13.30
N GLU A 116 -4.68 -5.37 13.50
CA GLU A 116 -3.52 -4.62 13.05
C GLU A 116 -2.49 -5.49 12.33
N LYS A 117 -1.70 -4.85 11.46
CA LYS A 117 -0.56 -5.44 10.77
C LYS A 117 0.66 -4.54 10.96
N ILE A 118 1.73 -5.12 11.46
CA ILE A 118 3.05 -4.46 11.53
C ILE A 118 3.98 -5.13 10.51
N GLY A 119 4.76 -4.32 9.81
CA GLY A 119 5.82 -4.81 8.94
C GLY A 119 6.97 -3.82 8.82
N ARG A 120 7.98 -4.21 8.05
CA ARG A 120 9.19 -3.44 7.83
C ARG A 120 9.41 -3.23 6.34
N LEU A 121 9.98 -2.08 5.99
CA LEU A 121 10.43 -1.80 4.64
C LEU A 121 11.81 -1.17 4.67
N ALA A 122 12.58 -1.38 3.61
CA ALA A 122 13.90 -0.78 3.47
C ALA A 122 13.96 0.14 2.24
N LEU A 123 14.52 1.33 2.43
CA LEU A 123 14.88 2.28 1.38
C LEU A 123 16.39 2.20 1.18
N ILE A 124 16.84 1.81 -0.01
CA ILE A 124 18.24 1.57 -0.34
C ILE A 124 18.63 2.48 -1.52
N LYS A 125 19.85 3.03 -1.46
CA LYS A 125 20.42 3.85 -2.54
C LYS A 125 20.94 2.96 -3.67
#